data_AF-A0A0B5BD11-F1
#
_entry.id   AF-A0A0B5BD11-F1
#
_cell.length_a   1.000
_cell.length_b   1.000
_cell.length_c   1.000
_cell.angle_alpha   90.00
_cell.angle_beta   90.00
_cell.angle_gamma   90.00
#
_symmetry.space_group_name_H-M   'P 1'
#
loop_
_entity.id
_entity.type
_entity.pdbx_description
1 polymer ?
#
loop_
_entity_poly.entity_id
_entity_poly.type
_entity_poly.pdbx_seq_one_letter_code
_entity_poly.pdbx_strand_id
1 'polypeptide(L)'
;MSISEDRISHLAHRIYDRLWKDDLADFPDERQSLACIKETITAFFSVAEEVDAIVRKKLASYAQAKVPGSREYEILYHKFHQEEMAKRKW
;
A
#
# COMPACT_ATOMS: atom_id res chain seq x y z
N MET A 1 6.15 -6.74 0.71
CA MET A 1 5.42 -7.86 0.10
C MET A 1 5.14 -7.43 -1.31
N SER A 2 5.85 -7.98 -2.30
CA SER A 2 5.68 -7.56 -3.69
C SER A 2 4.42 -8.19 -4.30
N ILE A 3 3.54 -7.34 -4.81
CA ILE A 3 2.43 -7.77 -5.65
C ILE A 3 2.98 -8.07 -7.06
N SER A 4 2.52 -9.14 -7.71
CA SER A 4 2.97 -9.46 -9.07
C SER A 4 2.43 -8.46 -10.09
N GLU A 5 3.14 -8.28 -11.20
CA GLU A 5 2.72 -7.42 -12.31
C GLU A 5 1.34 -7.82 -12.85
N ASP A 6 1.06 -9.13 -12.95
CA ASP A 6 -0.26 -9.64 -13.35
C ASP A 6 -1.37 -9.17 -12.41
N ARG A 7 -1.13 -9.16 -11.10
CA ARG A 7 -2.12 -8.71 -10.11
C ARG A 7 -2.30 -7.19 -10.17
N ILE A 8 -1.22 -6.43 -10.37
CA ILE A 8 -1.32 -4.98 -10.59
C ILE A 8 -2.13 -4.70 -11.86
N SER A 9 -1.86 -5.43 -12.94
CA SER A 9 -2.59 -5.29 -14.20
C SER A 9 -4.06 -5.65 -14.03
N HIS A 10 -4.38 -6.74 -13.34
CA HIS A 10 -5.76 -7.12 -13.06
C HIS A 10 -6.50 -6.05 -12.23
N LEU A 11 -5.86 -5.52 -11.18
CA LEU A 11 -6.45 -4.44 -10.37
C LEU A 11 -6.65 -3.17 -11.19
N ALA A 12 -5.69 -2.81 -12.05
CA ALA A 12 -5.78 -1.63 -12.89
C ALA A 12 -7.00 -1.67 -13.82
N HIS A 13 -7.23 -2.81 -14.49
CA HIS A 13 -8.41 -2.99 -15.34
C HIS A 13 -9.71 -2.95 -14.53
N ARG A 14 -9.75 -3.56 -13.34
CA ARG A 14 -10.96 -3.51 -12.49
C ARG A 14 -11.29 -2.11 -11.99
N ILE A 15 -10.26 -1.32 -11.67
CA ILE A 15 -10.42 0.08 -11.25
C ILE A 15 -10.89 0.92 -12.43
N TYR A 16 -10.23 0.79 -13.59
CA TYR A 16 -10.62 1.46 -14.83
C TYR A 16 -12.09 1.19 -15.19
N ASP A 17 -12.48 -0.09 -15.23
CA ASP A 17 -13.86 -0.51 -15.52
C ASP A 17 -14.88 0.12 -14.57
N ARG A 18 -14.54 0.25 -13.28
CA ARG A 18 -15.44 0.82 -12.28
C ARG A 18 -15.55 2.33 -12.42
N LEU A 19 -14.43 3.02 -12.61
CA LEU A 19 -14.42 4.47 -12.81
C LEU A 19 -15.23 4.88 -14.03
N TRP A 20 -15.15 4.07 -15.10
CA TRP A 20 -15.96 4.27 -16.31
C TRP A 20 -17.44 3.89 -16.10
N LYS A 21 -17.75 2.70 -15.57
CA LYS A 21 -19.14 2.23 -15.40
C LYS A 21 -19.96 3.03 -14.40
N ASP A 22 -19.30 3.62 -13.41
CA ASP A 22 -19.95 4.41 -12.37
C ASP A 22 -20.00 5.91 -12.75
N ASP A 23 -19.68 6.27 -14.02
CA ASP A 23 -19.64 7.65 -14.55
C ASP A 23 -18.80 8.62 -13.69
N LEU A 24 -17.71 8.12 -13.09
CA LEU A 24 -16.83 8.91 -12.22
C LEU A 24 -15.74 9.64 -12.98
N ALA A 25 -15.30 9.11 -14.13
CA ALA A 25 -14.26 9.71 -14.95
C ALA A 25 -14.35 9.25 -16.42
N ASP A 26 -14.14 10.19 -17.34
CA ASP A 26 -13.99 9.91 -18.77
C ASP A 26 -12.52 9.73 -19.13
N PHE A 27 -12.21 8.60 -19.79
CA PHE A 27 -10.86 8.28 -20.23
C PHE A 27 -10.74 8.38 -21.75
N PRO A 28 -10.06 9.41 -22.28
CA PRO A 28 -9.89 9.57 -23.74
C PRO A 28 -8.90 8.55 -24.33
N ASP A 29 -7.94 8.06 -23.53
CA ASP A 29 -6.97 7.04 -23.92
C ASP A 29 -6.90 5.95 -22.83
N GLU A 30 -7.40 4.76 -23.17
CA GLU A 30 -7.40 3.60 -22.28
C GLU A 30 -5.98 3.17 -21.87
N ARG A 31 -5.01 3.18 -22.80
CA ARG A 31 -3.64 2.73 -22.51
C ARG A 31 -2.96 3.68 -21.54
N GLN A 32 -3.10 4.98 -21.75
CA GLN A 32 -2.54 5.99 -20.85
C GLN A 32 -3.19 5.90 -19.46
N SER A 33 -4.50 5.70 -19.41
CA SER A 33 -5.25 5.60 -18.16
C SER A 33 -4.84 4.36 -17.36
N LEU A 34 -4.73 3.20 -18.02
CA LEU A 34 -4.25 1.97 -17.39
C LEU A 34 -2.80 2.12 -16.90
N ALA A 35 -1.92 2.77 -17.67
CA ALA A 35 -0.54 3.04 -17.23
C ALA A 35 -0.51 3.90 -15.95
N CYS A 36 -1.27 5.00 -15.93
CA CYS A 36 -1.39 5.87 -14.76
C CYS A 36 -1.92 5.13 -13.52
N ILE A 37 -2.95 4.28 -13.69
CA ILE A 37 -3.49 3.48 -12.59
C ILE A 37 -2.44 2.47 -12.07
N LYS A 38 -1.71 1.79 -12.96
CA LYS A 38 -0.64 0.86 -12.58
C LYS A 38 0.49 1.57 -11.82
N GLU A 39 0.92 2.73 -12.28
CA GLU A 39 1.92 3.57 -11.60
C GLU A 39 1.44 3.98 -10.20
N THR A 40 0.19 4.43 -10.09
CA THR A 40 -0.42 4.82 -8.82
C THR A 40 -0.48 3.66 -7.83
N ILE A 41 -0.89 2.47 -8.30
CA ILE A 41 -0.90 1.25 -7.47
C ILE A 41 0.52 0.91 -7.02
N THR A 42 1.49 1.00 -7.91
CA THR A 42 2.89 0.66 -7.61
C THR A 42 3.49 1.64 -6.60
N ALA A 43 3.24 2.94 -6.78
CA ALA A 43 3.64 3.97 -5.83
C ALA A 43 3.01 3.74 -4.45
N PHE A 44 1.73 3.40 -4.39
CA PHE A 44 1.04 3.07 -3.14
C PHE A 44 1.71 1.89 -2.40
N PHE A 45 2.02 0.80 -3.10
CA PHE A 45 2.68 -0.35 -2.48
C PHE A 45 4.12 -0.04 -2.06
N SER A 46 4.87 0.74 -2.84
CA SER A 46 6.22 1.17 -2.47
C SER A 46 6.19 1.99 -1.18
N VAL A 47 5.25 2.94 -1.06
CA VAL A 47 5.00 3.71 0.16
C VAL A 47 4.68 2.78 1.33
N ALA A 48 3.80 1.79 1.15
CA ALA A 48 3.46 0.82 2.19
C ALA A 48 4.68 -0.01 2.65
N GLU A 49 5.54 -0.43 1.73
CA GLU A 49 6.77 -1.15 2.07
C GLU A 49 7.77 -0.29 2.85
N GLU A 50 7.88 1.00 2.54
CA GLU A 50 8.68 1.93 3.31
C GLU A 50 8.16 2.10 4.74
N VAL A 51 6.84 2.27 4.92
CA VAL A 51 6.22 2.36 6.26
C VAL A 51 6.58 1.12 7.05
N ASP A 52 6.37 -0.03 6.45
CA ASP A 52 6.59 -1.33 7.07
C ASP A 52 8.08 -1.54 7.44
N ALA A 53 9.02 -1.08 6.60
CA ALA A 53 10.44 -1.07 6.91
C ALA A 53 10.78 -0.15 8.10
N ILE A 54 10.20 1.05 8.16
CA ILE A 54 10.38 2.00 9.28
C ILE A 54 9.83 1.41 10.58
N VAL A 55 8.61 0.85 10.53
CA VAL A 55 7.95 0.22 11.68
C VAL A 55 8.77 -0.96 12.20
N ARG A 56 9.27 -1.84 11.30
CA ARG A 56 10.17 -2.93 11.69
C ARG A 56 11.47 -2.44 12.32
N LYS A 57 12.08 -1.39 11.77
CA LYS A 57 13.31 -0.80 12.33
C LYS A 57 13.05 -0.23 13.73
N LYS A 58 11.92 0.44 13.94
CA LYS A 58 11.50 0.94 15.27
C LYS A 58 11.26 -0.20 16.26
N LEU A 59 10.56 -1.24 15.84
CA LEU A 59 10.31 -2.43 16.66
C LEU A 59 11.63 -3.13 17.06
N ALA A 60 12.57 -3.27 16.13
CA ALA A 60 13.89 -3.85 16.40
C ALA A 60 14.74 -3.00 17.37
N SER A 61 14.59 -1.67 17.36
CA SER A 61 15.28 -0.76 18.29
C SER A 61 14.68 -0.77 19.70
N TYR A 62 13.43 -1.21 19.85
CA TYR A 62 12.80 -1.38 21.16
C TYR A 62 13.38 -2.66 21.80
N ALA A 63 14.31 -2.47 22.74
CA ALA A 63 15.16 -3.50 23.35
C ALA A 63 14.45 -4.71 24.01
N GLN A 64 13.11 -4.70 24.08
CA GLN A 64 12.32 -5.88 24.36
C GLN A 64 11.96 -6.52 23.01
N ALA A 65 12.86 -7.35 22.48
CA ALA A 65 12.63 -8.16 21.30
C ALA A 65 11.46 -9.13 21.56
N LYS A 66 10.23 -8.62 21.43
CA LYS A 66 9.02 -9.44 21.46
C LYS A 66 9.08 -10.31 20.21
N VAL A 67 8.96 -11.61 20.41
CA VAL A 67 9.02 -12.60 19.33
C VAL A 67 8.05 -12.18 18.23
N PRO A 68 8.49 -12.10 16.95
CA PRO A 68 7.60 -11.88 15.82
C PRO A 68 6.44 -12.89 15.88
N GLY A 69 5.20 -12.42 15.93
CA GLY A 69 4.01 -13.25 16.12
C GLY A 69 3.49 -13.35 17.57
N SER A 70 4.14 -12.69 18.54
CA SER A 70 3.52 -12.46 19.85
C SER A 70 2.40 -11.42 19.73
N ARG A 71 1.29 -11.61 20.46
CA ARG A 71 0.17 -10.65 20.53
C ARG A 71 0.64 -9.23 20.86
N GLU A 72 1.64 -9.11 21.73
CA GLU A 72 2.18 -7.82 22.12
C GLU A 72 3.01 -7.16 21.01
N TYR A 73 3.67 -7.96 20.16
CA TYR A 73 4.37 -7.47 18.96
C TYR A 73 3.36 -6.95 17.95
N GLU A 74 2.24 -7.67 17.73
CA GLU A 74 1.17 -7.24 16.82
C GLU A 74 0.51 -5.94 17.27
N ILE A 75 0.25 -5.78 18.57
CA ILE A 75 -0.32 -4.54 19.13
C ILE A 75 0.62 -3.36 18.90
N LEU A 76 1.92 -3.52 19.18
CA LEU A 76 2.92 -2.47 18.95
C LEU A 76 3.11 -2.17 17.47
N TYR A 77 3.14 -3.20 16.62
CA TYR A 77 3.20 -3.04 15.17
C TYR A 77 2.02 -2.22 14.66
N HIS A 78 0.79 -2.59 15.06
CA HIS A 78 -0.41 -1.86 14.65
C HIS A 78 -0.36 -0.40 15.12
N LYS A 79 0.06 -0.14 16.37
CA LYS A 79 0.19 1.21 16.89
C LYS A 79 1.20 2.05 16.09
N PHE A 80 2.41 1.54 15.87
CA PHE A 80 3.43 2.26 15.10
C PHE A 80 3.06 2.42 13.63
N HIS A 81 2.42 1.41 13.03
CA HIS A 81 1.91 1.52 11.66
C HIS A 81 0.86 2.63 11.54
N GLN A 82 -0.09 2.71 12.48
CA GLN A 82 -1.08 3.77 12.50
C GLN A 82 -0.44 5.15 12.72
N GLU A 83 0.56 5.26 13.60
CA GLU A 83 1.29 6.53 13.80
C GLU A 83 2.06 6.98 12.55
N GLU A 84 2.73 6.06 11.85
CA GLU A 84 3.47 6.39 10.62
C GLU A 84 2.52 6.72 9.46
N MET A 85 1.40 6.00 9.34
CA MET A 85 0.34 6.32 8.38
C MET A 85 -0.31 7.67 8.65
N ALA A 86 -0.54 8.03 9.93
CA ALA A 86 -1.12 9.33 10.30
C ALA A 86 -0.18 10.51 10.03
N LYS A 87 1.14 10.30 10.05
CA LYS A 87 2.12 11.32 9.67
C LYS A 87 2.16 11.57 8.16
N ARG A 88 1.83 10.54 7.37
CA ARG A 88 1.71 10.67 5.92
C ARG A 88 0.34 11.30 5.62
N LYS A 89 0.34 12.64 5.50
CA LYS A 89 -0.76 13.36 4.85
C LYS A 89 -0.74 12.98 3.37
N TRP A 90 -1.81 12.32 2.93
CA TRP A 90 -2.11 12.09 1.52
C TRP A 90 -2.62 13.39 0.89
#